data_AF-A0A0R1K6C0-F1
#
_entry.id   AF-A0A0R1K6C0-F1
#
_cell.length_a   1.000
_cell.length_b   1.000
_cell.length_c   1.000
_cell.angle_alpha   90.00
_cell.angle_beta   90.00
_cell.angle_gamma   90.00
#
_symmetry.space_group_name_H-M   'P 1'
#
loop_
_entity.id
_entity.type
_entity.pdbx_description
1 polymer ?
#
loop_
_entity_poly.entity_id
_entity_poly.type
_entity_poly.pdbx_seq_one_letter_code
_entity_poly.pdbx_strand_id
1 'polypeptide(L)' 'MPITHANARIKTPNLVAYDGQKIDGYIDTLQLYTLDYGARGWNYVEHVHSKIMMKAINAIQTDILGIF' A
#
# COMPACT_ATOMS: atom_id res chain seq x y z
N MET A 1 -1.15 3.38 -4.33
CA MET A 1 -1.02 3.64 -2.88
C MET A 1 0.45 3.89 -2.59
N PRO A 2 0.79 4.92 -1.81
CA PRO A 2 2.17 5.18 -1.43
C PRO A 2 2.69 4.11 -0.46
N ILE A 3 4.00 3.87 -0.50
CA ILE A 3 4.72 3.11 0.52
C ILE A 3 5.40 4.13 1.43
N THR A 4 5.12 4.05 2.73
CA THR A 4 5.69 4.92 3.75
C THR A 4 6.59 4.14 4.70
N HIS A 5 7.65 4.77 5.16
CA HIS A 5 8.55 4.24 6.19
C HIS A 5 8.12 4.86 7.53
N ALA A 6 6.91 4.52 7.98
CA ALA A 6 6.39 4.98 9.26
C ALA A 6 7.12 4.27 10.41
N ASN A 7 7.21 4.94 11.57
CA ASN A 7 7.76 4.34 12.77
C ASN A 7 6.92 3.10 13.17
N ALA A 8 7.56 1.94 13.33
CA ALA A 8 6.94 0.63 13.56
C ALA A 8 5.97 0.54 14.77
N ARG A 9 5.90 1.59 15.60
CA ARG A 9 4.97 1.73 16.72
C ARG A 9 3.54 2.09 16.30
N ILE A 10 3.32 2.57 15.08
CA ILE A 10 1.98 2.89 14.57
C ILE A 10 1.43 1.67 13.85
N LYS A 11 0.71 0.80 14.59
CA LYS A 11 -0.06 -0.31 14.01
C LYS A 11 -1.50 0.15 13.79
N THR A 12 -1.79 0.65 12.61
CA THR A 12 -3.16 0.98 12.20
C THR A 12 -3.62 0.00 11.12
N PRO A 13 -4.92 -0.36 11.06
CA PRO A 13 -5.45 -1.32 10.09
C PRO A 13 -5.17 -0.94 8.62
N ASN A 14 -5.09 0.37 8.35
CA ASN A 14 -4.79 0.93 7.04
C ASN A 14 -3.32 0.88 6.62
N LEU A 15 -2.41 0.47 7.51
CA LEU A 15 -0.99 0.30 7.20
C LEU A 15 -0.68 -1.18 7.00
N VAL A 16 -0.57 -1.60 5.74
CA VAL A 16 -0.21 -2.97 5.38
C VAL A 16 1.30 -3.09 5.28
N ALA A 17 1.92 -3.78 6.23
CA ALA A 17 3.35 -4.06 6.18
C ALA A 17 3.73 -4.78 4.88
N TYR A 18 4.78 -4.29 4.24
CA TYR A 18 5.35 -4.81 3.01
C TYR A 18 6.86 -4.97 3.19
N ASP A 19 7.35 -6.17 2.89
CA ASP A 19 8.76 -6.53 2.94
C ASP A 19 9.09 -7.11 1.56
N GLY A 20 9.41 -6.21 0.63
CA GLY A 20 9.74 -6.51 -0.75
C GLY A 20 11.21 -6.87 -0.93
N GLN A 21 11.58 -7.25 -2.15
CA GLN A 21 12.99 -7.55 -2.47
C GLN A 21 13.82 -6.28 -2.60
N LYS A 22 13.20 -5.16 -3.00
CA LYS A 22 13.89 -3.89 -3.24
C LYS A 22 13.38 -2.75 -2.36
N ILE A 23 12.15 -2.84 -1.87
CA ILE A 23 11.51 -1.85 -1.01
C ILE A 23 10.81 -2.55 0.14
N ASP A 24 11.08 -2.08 1.36
CA ASP A 24 10.31 -2.40 2.57
C ASP A 24 9.48 -1.18 3.02
N GLY A 25 8.55 -1.40 3.95
CA GLY A 25 7.76 -0.34 4.56
C GLY A 25 6.30 -0.72 4.77
N TYR A 26 5.42 0.28 4.69
CA TYR A 26 3.98 0.12 4.87
C TYR A 26 3.22 0.72 3.71
N ILE A 27 2.33 -0.05 3.11
CA ILE A 27 1.37 0.45 2.12
C ILE A 27 0.25 1.16 2.90
N ASP A 28 0.10 2.48 2.69
CA ASP A 28 -0.99 3.25 3.28
C ASP A 28 -2.22 3.20 2.37
N THR A 29 -3.25 2.48 2.83
CA THR A 29 -4.47 2.25 2.06
C THR A 29 -5.42 3.44 2.06
N LEU A 30 -5.34 4.36 3.03
CA LEU A 30 -6.15 5.59 3.05
C LEU A 30 -5.74 6.56 1.94
N GLN A 31 -4.49 6.46 1.49
CA GLN A 31 -3.93 7.31 0.45
C GLN A 31 -4.07 6.67 -0.94
N LEU A 32 -5.32 6.39 -1.33
CA LEU A 32 -5.65 5.90 -2.66
C LEU A 32 -5.75 7.08 -3.65
N TYR A 33 -4.89 7.08 -4.66
CA TYR A 33 -4.85 8.11 -5.69
C TYR A 33 -4.88 7.49 -7.08
N THR A 34 -5.58 8.16 -8.00
CA THR A 34 -5.42 7.93 -9.44
C THR A 34 -4.24 8.77 -9.92
N LEU A 35 -3.24 8.13 -10.52
CA LEU A 35 -1.97 8.76 -10.89
C LEU A 35 -1.61 8.41 -12.33
N ASP A 36 -1.16 9.40 -13.09
CA ASP A 36 -0.51 9.18 -14.38
C ASP A 36 0.98 8.90 -14.15
N TYR A 37 1.37 7.64 -14.29
CA TYR A 37 2.75 7.19 -14.09
C TYR A 37 3.69 7.62 -15.23
N GLY A 38 3.15 7.79 -16.45
CA GLY A 38 3.91 8.18 -17.63
C GLY A 38 4.30 9.65 -17.58
N ALA A 39 3.36 10.54 -17.27
CA ALA A 39 3.62 11.97 -17.12
C ALA A 39 4.60 12.27 -15.97
N ARG A 40 4.69 11.39 -14.97
CA ARG A 40 5.57 11.52 -13.80
C ARG A 40 6.94 10.87 -13.97
N GLY A 41 7.20 10.18 -15.09
CA GLY A 41 8.48 9.53 -15.35
C GLY A 41 8.84 8.43 -14.34
N TRP A 42 7.84 7.68 -13.86
CA TRP A 42 8.07 6.64 -12.87
C TRP A 42 8.67 5.37 -13.49
N ASN A 43 9.61 4.77 -12.78
CA ASN A 43 10.21 3.50 -13.16
C ASN A 43 9.60 2.35 -12.39
N TYR A 44 9.41 1.22 -13.06
CA TYR A 44 9.01 -0.02 -12.41
C TYR A 44 10.13 -0.52 -11.48
N VAL A 45 9.79 -0.81 -10.21
CA VAL A 45 10.76 -1.28 -9.20
C VAL A 45 10.69 -2.79 -9.03
N GLU A 46 9.53 -3.30 -8.61
CA GLU A 46 9.29 -4.71 -8.35
C GLU A 46 7.80 -5.07 -8.37
N HIS A 47 7.52 -6.38 -8.39
CA HIS A 47 6.16 -6.91 -8.32
C HIS A 47 5.80 -7.20 -6.87
N VAL A 48 4.69 -6.65 -6.40
CA VAL A 48 4.18 -6.93 -5.05
C VAL A 48 3.49 -8.29 -5.03
N HIS A 49 3.81 -9.12 -4.02
CA HIS A 49 3.16 -10.43 -3.86
C HIS A 49 1.63 -10.30 -3.72
N SER A 50 0.90 -11.19 -4.40
CA SER A 50 -0.56 -11.22 -4.42
C SER A 50 -1.20 -11.25 -3.03
N LYS A 51 -0.58 -11.94 -2.06
CA LYS A 51 -1.01 -11.96 -0.66
C LYS A 51 -1.04 -10.58 -0.01
N ILE A 52 -0.07 -9.72 -0.31
CA ILE A 52 -0.01 -8.35 0.21
C ILE A 52 -1.06 -7.48 -0.49
N MET A 53 -1.24 -7.66 -1.80
CA MET A 53 -2.29 -6.97 -2.55
C MET A 53 -3.69 -7.28 -1.99
N MET A 54 -3.98 -8.55 -1.67
CA MET A 54 -5.25 -8.94 -1.05
C MET A 54 -5.45 -8.30 0.34
N LYS A 55 -4.39 -8.21 1.16
CA LYS A 55 -4.47 -7.50 2.44
C LYS A 55 -4.80 -6.02 2.26
N ALA A 56 -4.19 -5.36 1.27
CA ALA A 56 -4.46 -3.97 0.97
C ALA A 56 -5.91 -3.76 0.48
N ILE A 57 -6.42 -4.65 -0.39
CA ILE A 57 -7.82 -4.60 -0.85
C ILE A 57 -8.79 -4.78 0.32
N ASN A 58 -8.55 -5.75 1.20
CA ASN A 58 -9.41 -5.96 2.37
C ASN A 58 -9.39 -4.76 3.31
N ALA A 59 -8.21 -4.17 3.56
CA ALA A 59 -8.11 -2.96 4.37
C ALA A 59 -8.88 -1.79 3.74
N ILE A 60 -8.87 -1.62 2.41
CA ILE A 60 -9.70 -0.62 1.71
C ILE A 60 -11.19 -0.93 1.93
N GLN A 61 -11.62 -2.18 1.75
CA GLN A 61 -13.04 -2.56 1.89
C GLN A 61 -13.55 -2.34 3.31
N THR A 62 -12.77 -2.70 4.32
CA THR A 62 -13.13 -2.55 5.73
C THR A 62 -13.04 -1.10 6.20
N ASP A 63 -11.93 -0.39 5.92
CA ASP A 63 -11.66 0.91 6.52
C ASP A 63 -12.24 2.09 5.73
N ILE A 64 -12.38 1.96 4.40
CA ILE A 64 -12.81 3.07 3.52
C ILE A 64 -14.25 2.87 3.07
N LEU A 65 -14.64 1.65 2.72
CA LEU A 65 -15.97 1.37 2.17
C LEU A 65 -16.98 0.91 3.23
N GLY A 66 -16.53 0.49 4.42
CA GLY A 66 -17.39 0.02 5.50
C GLY A 66 -18.18 -1.25 5.14
N ILE A 67 -17.66 -2.06 4.22
CA ILE A 67 -18.30 -3.29 3.74
C ILE A 67 -17.75 -4.45 4.58
N PHE A 68 -18.65 -5.14 5.30
CA PHE A 68 -18.37 -6.33 6.11
C PHE A 68 -18.71 -7.63 5.35
#